data_AF-A2EVP1-F1
#
_entry.id   AF-A2EVP1-F1
#
_cell.length_a   1.000
_cell.length_b   1.000
_cell.length_c   1.000
_cell.angle_alpha   90.00
_cell.angle_beta   90.00
_cell.angle_gamma   90.00
#
_symmetry.space_group_name_H-M   'P 1'
#
loop_
_entity.id
_entity.type
_entity.pdbx_description
1 polymer ?
#
loop_
_entity_poly.entity_id
_entity_poly.type
_entity_poly.pdbx_seq_one_letter_code
_entity_poly.pdbx_strand_id
1 'polypeptide(L)'
;MTDLSIREKNVSRTFAIAMSIIQSAIKARHNGESQQILIDDFTELLDLCRNDLTSAAIPKNERLISLMDRVNKERVNLIKDKIVYQRAGFAQVAEKYDQIIAKSVEACAYISQIYQNNQKCPVLPLKKFQLNIPVVHESVPPETIYIKFNEIKLPPGNYNYNIKVTHPLDENNFYYTPKFKVPGQYECSFSGLNTSKPAKLRQTKVVFEIIQKTKFIITKKTPIATYELHMREFEGKTTQEVKIPIKFNNDSTSFYVTFTAQMRQPFAKPEFQSKIVEIHSIPNGTAVEQQQKPAAPQAESPKQEQAPAKPKPKPKPAAKPQPKVEIPQVAILPDWEWDNFVCPITLQYLIEQGEFIMNMCKSRKVPVQEGLEAQYTRAKKEMDEFTAKAESGEFNPEIYIEQLKKSIAANTARLKTMDKNDNNTKEFEARINMAQGELNTMLNPPEDDE
;
A
#
# COMPACT_ATOMS: atom_id res chain seq x y z
N MET A 1 -9.16 -10.04 -61.81
CA MET A 1 -10.42 -9.36 -62.18
C MET A 1 -11.39 -9.15 -60.99
N THR A 2 -10.94 -9.24 -59.73
CA THR A 2 -11.84 -9.21 -58.54
C THR A 2 -11.78 -7.93 -57.69
N ASP A 3 -10.82 -7.03 -57.93
CA ASP A 3 -10.62 -5.81 -57.11
C ASP A 3 -11.43 -4.58 -57.57
N LEU A 4 -11.72 -4.47 -58.87
CA LEU A 4 -12.58 -3.41 -59.41
C LEU A 4 -14.03 -3.51 -58.91
N SER A 5 -14.55 -4.74 -58.78
CA SER A 5 -15.91 -5.02 -58.31
C SER A 5 -16.17 -4.53 -56.87
N ILE A 6 -15.15 -4.56 -56.00
CA ILE A 6 -15.27 -4.11 -54.60
C ILE A 6 -15.19 -2.59 -54.53
N ARG A 7 -14.30 -1.96 -55.33
CA ARG A 7 -14.26 -0.50 -55.47
C ARG A 7 -15.58 0.04 -55.99
N GLU A 8 -16.15 -0.55 -57.03
CA GLU A 8 -17.45 -0.15 -57.58
C GLU A 8 -18.59 -0.34 -56.58
N LYS A 9 -18.64 -1.46 -55.85
CA LYS A 9 -19.66 -1.69 -54.82
C LYS A 9 -19.55 -0.72 -53.64
N ASN A 10 -18.34 -0.40 -53.20
CA ASN A 10 -18.12 0.56 -52.12
C ASN A 10 -18.43 1.99 -52.57
N VAL A 11 -18.03 2.38 -53.77
CA VAL A 11 -18.40 3.69 -54.37
C VAL A 11 -19.92 3.79 -54.53
N SER A 12 -20.60 2.76 -55.03
CA SER A 12 -22.07 2.73 -55.12
C SER A 12 -22.75 2.82 -53.75
N ARG A 13 -22.23 2.16 -52.72
CA ARG A 13 -22.81 2.20 -51.37
C ARG A 13 -22.59 3.56 -50.70
N THR A 14 -21.39 4.13 -50.81
CA THR A 14 -21.08 5.48 -50.33
C THR A 14 -21.91 6.53 -51.05
N PHE A 15 -22.09 6.38 -52.38
CA PHE A 15 -22.98 7.23 -53.17
C PHE A 15 -24.44 7.12 -52.72
N ALA A 16 -24.95 5.91 -52.47
CA ALA A 16 -26.31 5.71 -51.98
C ALA A 16 -26.54 6.34 -50.59
N ILE A 17 -25.57 6.25 -49.67
CA ILE A 17 -25.64 6.88 -48.34
C ILE A 17 -25.59 8.40 -48.47
N ALA A 18 -24.67 8.94 -49.28
CA ALA A 18 -24.57 10.38 -49.54
C ALA A 18 -25.86 10.94 -50.15
N MET A 19 -26.44 10.24 -51.12
CA MET A 19 -27.72 10.62 -51.74
C MET A 19 -28.89 10.52 -50.76
N SER A 20 -28.90 9.55 -49.86
CA SER A 20 -29.91 9.45 -48.80
C SER A 20 -29.83 10.63 -47.82
N ILE A 21 -28.63 11.09 -47.47
CA ILE A 21 -28.43 12.23 -46.57
C ILE A 21 -28.80 13.54 -47.27
N ILE A 22 -28.42 13.72 -48.55
CA ILE A 22 -28.83 14.87 -49.37
C ILE A 22 -30.36 14.90 -49.50
N GLN A 23 -31.02 13.76 -49.72
CA GLN A 23 -32.49 13.67 -49.74
C GLN A 23 -33.12 14.02 -48.38
N SER A 24 -32.50 13.60 -47.27
CA SER A 24 -32.95 13.98 -45.92
C SER A 24 -32.73 15.47 -45.63
N ALA A 25 -31.64 16.08 -46.09
CA ALA A 25 -31.37 17.51 -45.96
C ALA A 25 -32.31 18.37 -46.83
N ILE A 26 -32.67 17.90 -48.03
CA ILE A 26 -33.68 18.50 -48.89
C ILE A 26 -35.07 18.43 -48.22
N LYS A 27 -35.39 17.34 -47.52
CA LYS A 27 -36.62 17.21 -46.71
C LYS A 27 -36.59 18.09 -45.45
N ALA A 28 -35.44 18.22 -44.79
CA ALA A 28 -35.26 19.06 -43.59
C ALA A 28 -35.39 20.57 -43.88
N ARG A 29 -35.20 20.98 -45.15
CA ARG A 29 -35.49 22.35 -45.64
C ARG A 29 -36.93 22.82 -45.37
N HIS A 30 -37.85 21.90 -45.05
CA HIS A 30 -39.22 22.21 -44.67
C HIS A 30 -39.46 22.35 -43.14
N ASN A 31 -38.52 21.97 -42.28
CA ASN A 31 -38.75 21.84 -40.82
C ASN A 31 -37.83 22.68 -39.91
N GLY A 32 -36.96 23.55 -40.45
CA GLY A 32 -36.27 24.56 -39.65
C GLY A 32 -35.15 24.07 -38.71
N GLU A 33 -34.66 22.84 -38.85
CA GLU A 33 -33.41 22.42 -38.19
C GLU A 33 -32.21 23.21 -38.77
N SER A 34 -31.30 23.65 -37.90
CA SER A 34 -30.13 24.46 -38.29
C SER A 34 -29.27 23.67 -39.27
N GLN A 35 -29.26 24.12 -40.54
CA GLN A 35 -28.51 23.53 -41.66
C GLN A 35 -27.04 23.24 -41.30
N GLN A 36 -26.46 24.01 -40.38
CA GLN A 36 -25.08 23.85 -39.94
C GLN A 36 -24.81 22.50 -39.26
N ILE A 37 -25.71 22.00 -38.42
CA ILE A 37 -25.51 20.70 -37.72
C ILE A 37 -25.51 19.55 -38.74
N LEU A 38 -26.41 19.60 -39.72
CA LEU A 38 -26.48 18.60 -40.79
C LEU A 38 -25.26 18.67 -41.73
N ILE A 39 -24.71 19.87 -41.95
CA ILE A 39 -23.48 20.07 -42.72
C ILE A 39 -22.28 19.51 -41.95
N ASP A 40 -22.20 19.75 -40.65
CA ASP A 40 -21.11 19.27 -39.80
C ASP A 40 -21.13 17.73 -39.72
N ASP A 41 -22.30 17.13 -39.48
CA ASP A 41 -22.51 15.67 -39.48
C ASP A 41 -22.17 15.05 -40.85
N PHE A 42 -22.54 15.71 -41.95
CA PHE A 42 -22.21 15.25 -43.30
C PHE A 42 -20.71 15.36 -43.60
N THR A 43 -20.06 16.42 -43.12
CA THR A 43 -18.63 16.63 -43.30
C THR A 43 -17.82 15.61 -42.51
N GLU A 44 -18.21 15.31 -41.27
CA GLU A 44 -17.59 14.25 -40.47
C GLU A 44 -17.77 12.88 -41.14
N LEU A 45 -18.94 12.60 -41.71
CA LEU A 45 -19.21 11.36 -42.42
C LEU A 45 -18.43 11.26 -43.75
N LEU A 46 -18.24 12.37 -44.46
CA LEU A 46 -17.38 12.44 -45.64
C LEU A 46 -15.90 12.24 -45.28
N ASP A 47 -15.43 12.79 -44.17
CA ASP A 47 -14.06 12.60 -43.69
C ASP A 47 -13.83 11.16 -43.24
N LEU A 48 -14.80 10.53 -42.57
CA LEU A 48 -14.80 9.09 -42.27
C LEU A 48 -14.75 8.25 -43.55
N CYS A 49 -15.62 8.53 -44.54
CA CYS A 49 -15.64 7.81 -45.82
C CYS A 49 -14.35 8.02 -46.62
N ARG A 50 -13.81 9.23 -46.63
CA ARG A 50 -12.54 9.57 -47.29
C ARG A 50 -11.40 8.83 -46.63
N ASN A 51 -11.33 8.85 -45.29
CA ASN A 51 -10.35 8.11 -44.52
C ASN A 51 -10.45 6.60 -44.77
N ASP A 52 -11.66 6.05 -44.86
CA ASP A 52 -11.91 4.65 -45.21
C ASP A 52 -11.46 4.32 -46.64
N LEU A 53 -11.68 5.22 -47.61
CA LEU A 53 -11.26 5.07 -49.00
C LEU A 53 -9.74 5.19 -49.18
N THR A 54 -9.09 6.14 -48.51
CA THR A 54 -7.61 6.25 -48.49
C THR A 54 -6.99 5.07 -47.75
N SER A 55 -7.60 4.64 -46.65
CA SER A 55 -7.22 3.40 -45.98
C SER A 55 -7.43 2.21 -46.92
N ALA A 56 -8.48 2.23 -47.75
CA ALA A 56 -8.77 1.21 -48.75
C ALA A 56 -7.79 1.13 -49.94
N ALA A 57 -6.87 2.08 -50.08
CA ALA A 57 -5.77 2.04 -51.04
C ALA A 57 -4.44 1.52 -50.44
N ILE A 58 -4.32 1.51 -49.11
CA ILE A 58 -3.13 1.09 -48.37
C ILE A 58 -3.04 -0.45 -48.36
N PRO A 59 -1.85 -1.08 -48.48
CA PRO A 59 -1.69 -2.53 -48.32
C PRO A 59 -2.35 -3.05 -47.04
N LYS A 60 -2.98 -4.22 -47.12
CA LYS A 60 -3.75 -4.83 -46.01
C LYS A 60 -3.00 -4.87 -44.67
N ASN A 61 -1.69 -5.15 -44.73
CA ASN A 61 -0.83 -5.21 -43.55
C ASN A 61 -0.62 -3.83 -42.91
N GLU A 62 -0.47 -2.78 -43.71
CA GLU A 62 -0.33 -1.41 -43.22
C GLU A 62 -1.62 -0.88 -42.58
N ARG A 63 -2.80 -1.30 -43.05
CA ARG A 63 -4.09 -0.97 -42.39
C ARG A 63 -4.20 -1.61 -41.01
N LEU A 64 -3.83 -2.88 -40.89
CA LEU A 64 -3.84 -3.60 -39.61
C LEU A 64 -2.87 -2.97 -38.62
N ILE A 65 -1.68 -2.59 -39.08
CA ILE A 65 -0.67 -1.87 -38.27
C ILE A 65 -1.21 -0.51 -37.83
N SER A 66 -1.82 0.27 -38.74
CA SER A 66 -2.41 1.57 -38.43
C SER A 66 -3.56 1.48 -37.41
N LEU A 67 -4.44 0.47 -37.55
CA LEU A 67 -5.51 0.22 -36.60
C LEU A 67 -4.95 -0.19 -35.22
N MET A 68 -3.92 -1.05 -35.19
CA MET A 68 -3.25 -1.43 -33.96
C MET A 68 -2.53 -0.25 -33.27
N ASP A 69 -1.91 0.63 -34.05
CA ASP A 69 -1.31 1.87 -33.53
C ASP A 69 -2.37 2.80 -32.93
N ARG A 70 -3.54 2.94 -33.57
CA ARG A 70 -4.66 3.74 -33.05
C ARG A 70 -5.17 3.20 -31.71
N VAL A 71 -5.45 1.89 -31.62
CA VAL A 71 -5.89 1.24 -30.37
C VAL A 71 -4.81 1.38 -29.28
N ASN A 72 -3.54 1.26 -29.63
CA ASN A 72 -2.44 1.44 -28.67
C ASN A 72 -2.32 2.90 -28.17
N LYS A 73 -2.53 3.90 -29.04
CA LYS A 73 -2.56 5.32 -28.63
C LYS A 73 -3.68 5.60 -27.65
N GLU A 74 -4.88 5.08 -27.92
CA GLU A 74 -6.01 5.14 -26.98
C GLU A 74 -5.63 4.52 -25.64
N ARG A 75 -5.07 3.31 -25.65
CA ARG A 75 -4.61 2.62 -24.45
C ARG A 75 -3.62 3.44 -23.63
N VAL A 76 -2.64 4.06 -24.28
CA VAL A 76 -1.65 4.91 -23.61
C VAL A 76 -2.32 6.11 -22.94
N ASN A 77 -3.31 6.72 -23.59
CA ASN A 77 -4.06 7.83 -22.99
C ASN A 77 -4.89 7.37 -21.79
N LEU A 78 -5.54 6.21 -21.87
CA LEU A 78 -6.25 5.62 -20.73
C LEU A 78 -5.32 5.34 -19.55
N ILE A 79 -4.10 4.83 -19.81
CA ILE A 79 -3.11 4.58 -18.76
C ILE A 79 -2.67 5.89 -18.10
N LYS A 80 -2.45 6.95 -18.88
CA LYS A 80 -2.10 8.28 -18.35
C LYS A 80 -3.22 8.80 -17.44
N ASP A 81 -4.46 8.74 -17.89
CA ASP A 81 -5.63 9.17 -17.11
C ASP A 81 -5.78 8.32 -15.84
N LYS A 82 -5.66 7.00 -15.93
CA LYS A 82 -5.66 6.09 -14.78
C LYS A 82 -4.66 6.54 -13.72
N ILE A 83 -3.42 6.81 -14.11
CA ILE A 83 -2.35 7.23 -13.18
C ILE A 83 -2.72 8.54 -12.48
N VAL A 84 -3.33 9.49 -13.19
CA VAL A 84 -3.79 10.76 -12.62
C VAL A 84 -4.85 10.50 -11.53
N TYR A 85 -5.88 9.71 -11.84
CA TYR A 85 -6.95 9.43 -10.88
C TYR A 85 -6.48 8.55 -9.71
N GLN A 86 -5.59 7.60 -9.96
CA GLN A 86 -4.97 6.77 -8.92
C GLN A 86 -4.14 7.61 -7.95
N ARG A 87 -3.30 8.52 -8.47
CA ARG A 87 -2.51 9.46 -7.64
C ARG A 87 -3.40 10.44 -6.87
N ALA A 88 -4.55 10.78 -7.41
CA ALA A 88 -5.53 11.62 -6.73
C ALA A 88 -6.32 10.86 -5.64
N GLY A 89 -6.21 9.53 -5.56
CA GLY A 89 -6.87 8.70 -4.55
C GLY A 89 -8.22 8.09 -5.00
N PHE A 90 -8.63 8.28 -6.25
CA PHE A 90 -9.89 7.74 -6.78
C PHE A 90 -9.74 6.29 -7.24
N ALA A 91 -9.60 5.36 -6.30
CA ALA A 91 -9.36 3.95 -6.61
C ALA A 91 -10.45 3.32 -7.50
N GLN A 92 -11.72 3.59 -7.22
CA GLN A 92 -12.85 3.06 -8.00
C GLN A 92 -12.86 3.56 -9.46
N VAL A 93 -12.46 4.82 -9.68
CA VAL A 93 -12.33 5.38 -11.04
C VAL A 93 -11.15 4.72 -11.76
N ALA A 94 -10.02 4.56 -11.08
CA ALA A 94 -8.85 3.86 -11.63
C ALA A 94 -9.17 2.40 -12.01
N GLU A 95 -9.97 1.70 -11.20
CA GLU A 95 -10.44 0.35 -11.49
C GLU A 95 -11.34 0.29 -12.74
N LYS A 96 -12.22 1.28 -12.92
CA LYS A 96 -13.00 1.41 -14.17
C LYS A 96 -12.09 1.64 -15.38
N TYR A 97 -11.02 2.44 -15.25
CA TYR A 97 -10.02 2.56 -16.32
C TYR A 97 -9.33 1.24 -16.61
N ASP A 98 -9.03 0.41 -15.61
CA ASP A 98 -8.46 -0.94 -15.83
C ASP A 98 -9.39 -1.83 -16.65
N GLN A 99 -10.69 -1.81 -16.36
CA GLN A 99 -11.69 -2.54 -17.14
C GLN A 99 -11.76 -2.06 -18.60
N ILE A 100 -11.63 -0.74 -18.84
CA ILE A 100 -11.62 -0.17 -20.20
C ILE A 100 -10.31 -0.52 -20.92
N ILE A 101 -9.16 -0.44 -20.23
CA ILE A 101 -7.84 -0.81 -20.77
C ILE A 101 -7.83 -2.29 -21.19
N ALA A 102 -8.45 -3.18 -20.41
CA ALA A 102 -8.55 -4.59 -20.75
C ALA A 102 -9.25 -4.80 -22.10
N LYS A 103 -10.34 -4.06 -22.38
CA LYS A 103 -11.04 -4.11 -23.68
C LYS A 103 -10.19 -3.63 -24.84
N SER A 104 -9.32 -2.65 -24.61
CA SER A 104 -8.33 -2.21 -25.61
C SER A 104 -7.26 -3.27 -25.87
N VAL A 105 -6.81 -3.98 -24.83
CA VAL A 105 -5.88 -5.13 -24.97
C VAL A 105 -6.53 -6.26 -25.77
N GLU A 106 -7.79 -6.60 -25.48
CA GLU A 106 -8.57 -7.56 -26.25
C GLU A 106 -8.65 -7.15 -27.73
N ALA A 107 -8.95 -5.88 -28.02
CA ALA A 107 -8.99 -5.37 -29.39
C ALA A 107 -7.64 -5.53 -30.11
N CYS A 108 -6.51 -5.23 -29.45
CA CYS A 108 -5.18 -5.48 -30.01
C CYS A 108 -4.91 -6.96 -30.27
N ALA A 109 -5.32 -7.86 -29.36
CA ALA A 109 -5.18 -9.29 -29.53
C ALA A 109 -5.99 -9.79 -30.74
N TYR A 110 -7.23 -9.32 -30.89
CA TYR A 110 -8.09 -9.63 -32.03
C TYR A 110 -7.50 -9.17 -33.37
N ILE A 111 -6.97 -7.94 -33.43
CA ILE A 111 -6.27 -7.43 -34.62
C ILE A 111 -5.07 -8.31 -34.96
N SER A 112 -4.30 -8.72 -33.94
CA SER A 112 -3.12 -9.59 -34.11
C SER A 112 -3.51 -10.97 -34.66
N GLN A 113 -4.60 -11.55 -34.18
CA GLN A 113 -5.13 -12.82 -34.66
C GLN A 113 -5.58 -12.72 -36.14
N ILE A 114 -6.26 -11.63 -36.51
CA ILE A 114 -6.65 -11.38 -37.91
C ILE A 114 -5.43 -11.26 -38.81
N TYR A 115 -4.38 -10.59 -38.34
CA TYR A 115 -3.12 -10.46 -39.06
C TYR A 115 -2.47 -11.84 -39.29
N GLN A 116 -2.34 -12.65 -38.24
CA GLN A 116 -1.77 -14.00 -38.31
C GLN A 116 -2.56 -14.93 -39.23
N ASN A 117 -3.89 -14.83 -39.21
CA ASN A 117 -4.77 -15.64 -40.05
C ASN A 117 -4.94 -15.09 -41.47
N ASN A 118 -4.21 -14.03 -41.83
CA ASN A 118 -4.32 -13.33 -43.10
C ASN A 118 -5.79 -13.03 -43.47
N GLN A 119 -6.59 -12.60 -42.49
CA GLN A 119 -8.00 -12.25 -42.66
C GLN A 119 -8.16 -10.76 -42.98
N LYS A 120 -9.32 -10.34 -43.51
CA LYS A 120 -9.57 -8.94 -43.86
C LYS A 120 -9.51 -8.05 -42.61
N CYS A 121 -8.98 -6.83 -42.75
CA CYS A 121 -8.92 -5.85 -41.66
C CYS A 121 -10.32 -5.65 -41.07
N PRO A 122 -10.50 -5.77 -39.74
CA PRO A 122 -11.80 -5.63 -39.12
C PRO A 122 -12.20 -4.15 -39.05
N VAL A 123 -13.51 -3.91 -38.96
CA VAL A 123 -14.04 -2.62 -38.51
C VAL A 123 -14.35 -2.77 -37.03
N LEU A 124 -13.62 -2.07 -36.17
CA LEU A 124 -13.86 -2.09 -34.72
C LEU A 124 -14.87 -1.01 -34.36
N PRO A 125 -16.01 -1.34 -33.70
CA PRO A 125 -16.94 -0.33 -33.22
C PRO A 125 -16.32 0.52 -32.10
N LEU A 126 -16.61 1.82 -32.15
CA LEU A 126 -16.31 2.76 -31.08
C LEU A 126 -17.33 2.56 -29.95
N LYS A 127 -16.87 2.15 -28.77
CA LYS A 127 -17.71 2.03 -27.56
C LYS A 127 -17.48 3.21 -26.64
N LYS A 128 -18.59 3.81 -26.18
CA LYS A 128 -18.60 4.90 -25.21
C LYS A 128 -18.78 4.34 -23.80
N PHE A 129 -17.95 4.80 -22.87
CA PHE A 129 -17.97 4.45 -21.46
C PHE A 129 -18.21 5.71 -20.64
N GLN A 130 -19.26 5.70 -19.82
CA GLN A 130 -19.54 6.79 -18.90
C GLN A 130 -18.84 6.54 -17.56
N LEU A 131 -17.94 7.45 -17.19
CA LEU A 131 -17.26 7.45 -15.91
C LEU A 131 -17.87 8.53 -15.01
N ASN A 132 -18.36 8.11 -13.84
CA ASN A 132 -18.83 9.03 -12.80
C ASN A 132 -17.66 9.32 -11.86
N ILE A 133 -17.14 10.55 -11.91
CA ILE A 133 -16.02 11.00 -11.09
C ILE A 133 -16.60 11.80 -9.92
N PRO A 134 -16.34 11.41 -8.66
CA PRO A 134 -16.84 12.17 -7.51
C PRO A 134 -16.27 13.59 -7.49
N VAL A 135 -17.13 14.60 -7.28
CA VAL A 135 -16.69 15.98 -7.08
C VAL A 135 -16.21 16.11 -5.63
N VAL A 136 -14.97 16.53 -5.44
CA VAL A 136 -14.35 16.68 -4.12
C VAL A 136 -14.48 18.13 -3.67
N HIS A 137 -14.71 18.35 -2.37
CA HIS A 137 -14.63 19.70 -1.81
C HIS A 137 -13.22 20.28 -1.98
N GLU A 138 -13.11 21.52 -2.47
CA GLU A 138 -11.81 22.21 -2.63
C GLU A 138 -11.11 22.44 -1.28
N SER A 139 -11.90 22.57 -0.22
CA SER A 139 -11.45 22.65 1.17
C SER A 139 -12.24 21.66 2.03
N VAL A 140 -11.55 20.71 2.65
CA VAL A 140 -12.14 19.85 3.68
C VAL A 140 -12.05 20.61 5.01
N PRO A 141 -13.15 20.80 5.77
CA PRO A 141 -13.09 21.42 7.08
C PRO A 141 -12.06 20.70 7.97
N PRO A 142 -11.25 21.42 8.77
CA PRO A 142 -10.22 20.84 9.61
C PRO A 142 -10.86 20.11 10.81
N GLU A 143 -11.40 18.91 10.60
CA GLU A 143 -12.27 18.29 11.58
C GLU A 143 -11.91 16.85 11.91
N THR A 144 -12.10 16.58 13.19
CA THR A 144 -11.63 15.49 14.00
C THR A 144 -12.36 14.19 13.65
N ILE A 145 -11.64 13.10 13.34
CA ILE A 145 -12.28 11.78 13.33
C ILE A 145 -12.58 11.42 14.78
N TYR A 146 -13.84 11.11 15.07
CA TYR A 146 -14.28 10.65 16.37
C TYR A 146 -14.42 9.14 16.33
N ILE A 147 -13.75 8.44 17.24
CA ILE A 147 -13.89 7.00 17.36
C ILE A 147 -14.51 6.70 18.70
N LYS A 148 -15.60 5.92 18.67
CA LYS A 148 -16.30 5.42 19.85
C LYS A 148 -16.25 3.91 19.88
N PHE A 149 -15.67 3.33 20.93
CA PHE A 149 -15.72 1.89 21.16
C PHE A 149 -17.06 1.51 21.80
N ASN A 150 -17.80 0.59 21.16
CA ASN A 150 -19.17 0.25 21.53
C ASN A 150 -19.25 -1.06 22.34
N GLU A 151 -18.52 -2.09 21.93
CA GLU A 151 -18.55 -3.41 22.57
C GLU A 151 -17.17 -4.05 22.53
N ILE A 152 -16.71 -4.57 23.66
CA ILE A 152 -15.38 -5.18 23.80
C ILE A 152 -15.56 -6.54 24.51
N LYS A 153 -15.30 -7.63 23.78
CA LYS A 153 -15.26 -9.00 24.30
C LYS A 153 -13.87 -9.56 24.10
N LEU A 154 -13.11 -9.65 25.19
CA LEU A 154 -11.71 -10.08 25.19
C LEU A 154 -11.56 -11.49 25.77
N PRO A 155 -10.52 -12.24 25.36
CA PRO A 155 -10.26 -13.56 25.92
C PRO A 155 -10.00 -13.51 27.45
N PRO A 156 -10.59 -14.43 28.24
CA PRO A 156 -10.33 -14.51 29.67
C PRO A 156 -8.90 -15.01 29.97
N GLY A 157 -8.33 -14.59 31.10
CA GLY A 157 -7.01 -15.05 31.58
C GLY A 157 -6.23 -13.97 32.35
N ASN A 158 -5.01 -14.29 32.78
CA ASN A 158 -4.09 -13.37 33.48
C ASN A 158 -3.40 -12.39 32.50
N TYR A 159 -4.21 -11.70 31.70
CA TYR A 159 -3.76 -10.76 30.69
C TYR A 159 -4.32 -9.37 30.96
N ASN A 160 -3.53 -8.35 30.62
CA ASN A 160 -4.01 -6.98 30.46
C ASN A 160 -4.09 -6.68 28.96
N TYR A 161 -5.06 -5.88 28.54
CA TYR A 161 -5.21 -5.51 27.13
C TYR A 161 -5.10 -4.01 26.94
N ASN A 162 -4.41 -3.60 25.88
CA ASN A 162 -4.31 -2.22 25.43
C ASN A 162 -4.76 -2.13 23.98
N ILE A 163 -5.53 -1.10 23.62
CA ILE A 163 -5.77 -0.74 22.23
C ILE A 163 -4.87 0.45 21.91
N LYS A 164 -4.02 0.27 20.90
CA LYS A 164 -3.15 1.30 20.37
C LYS A 164 -3.77 1.81 19.08
N VAL A 165 -3.95 3.12 18.99
CA VAL A 165 -4.42 3.78 17.78
C VAL A 165 -3.31 4.70 17.28
N THR A 166 -2.85 4.47 16.06
CA THR A 166 -1.72 5.20 15.45
C THR A 166 -2.23 6.33 14.58
N HIS A 167 -1.69 7.54 14.77
CA HIS A 167 -2.11 8.72 14.03
C HIS A 167 -1.67 8.64 12.56
N PRO A 168 -2.54 8.97 11.58
CA PRO A 168 -2.24 8.87 10.14
C PRO A 168 -1.13 9.79 9.63
N LEU A 169 -0.76 10.82 10.40
CA LEU A 169 0.29 11.80 10.08
C LEU A 169 1.52 11.73 10.99
N ASP A 170 1.48 10.88 12.02
CA ASP A 170 2.58 10.74 12.97
C ASP A 170 2.65 9.30 13.49
N GLU A 171 3.58 8.54 12.93
CA GLU A 171 3.80 7.12 13.28
C GLU A 171 4.41 6.96 14.69
N ASN A 172 5.00 8.01 15.25
CA ASN A 172 5.70 7.98 16.54
C ASN A 172 4.85 8.51 17.69
N ASN A 173 3.78 9.26 17.41
CA ASN A 173 2.87 9.76 18.42
C ASN A 173 1.72 8.77 18.67
N PHE A 174 1.81 8.08 19.80
CA PHE A 174 0.79 7.18 20.32
C PHE A 174 -0.10 7.94 21.29
N TYR A 175 -1.39 8.09 20.99
CA TYR A 175 -2.27 8.98 21.78
C TYR A 175 -3.31 8.27 22.65
N TYR A 176 -3.33 6.95 22.72
CA TYR A 176 -4.24 6.27 23.63
C TYR A 176 -3.61 5.02 24.25
N THR A 177 -3.33 5.10 25.54
CA THR A 177 -2.92 3.96 26.38
C THR A 177 -3.50 4.05 27.79
N PRO A 178 -4.83 4.03 28.03
CA PRO A 178 -5.32 3.49 29.28
C PRO A 178 -5.49 1.96 29.18
N LYS A 179 -5.27 1.27 30.30
CA LYS A 179 -5.75 -0.09 30.52
C LYS A 179 -7.28 -0.04 30.47
N PHE A 180 -7.91 -0.90 29.67
CA PHE A 180 -9.37 -0.99 29.65
C PHE A 180 -9.87 -1.53 31.00
N LYS A 181 -10.80 -0.82 31.65
CA LYS A 181 -11.76 -1.44 32.58
C LYS A 181 -13.00 -1.78 31.74
N VAL A 182 -13.32 -3.06 31.60
CA VAL A 182 -14.52 -3.52 30.89
C VAL A 182 -15.69 -3.52 31.89
N PRO A 183 -16.88 -2.98 31.57
CA PRO A 183 -17.29 -2.27 30.35
C PRO A 183 -17.16 -0.72 30.45
N GLY A 184 -16.85 -0.05 29.33
CA GLY A 184 -16.77 1.43 29.26
C GLY A 184 -16.81 1.98 27.83
N GLN A 185 -17.20 3.25 27.68
CA GLN A 185 -17.14 3.99 26.40
C GLN A 185 -15.82 4.76 26.35
N TYR A 186 -15.12 4.67 25.22
CA TYR A 186 -13.82 5.33 25.01
C TYR A 186 -13.89 6.16 23.74
N GLU A 187 -13.47 7.43 23.84
CA GLU A 187 -13.50 8.40 22.76
C GLU A 187 -12.08 8.87 22.42
N CYS A 188 -11.72 8.84 21.14
CA CYS A 188 -10.48 9.48 20.67
C CYS A 188 -10.75 10.34 19.45
N SER A 189 -9.97 11.41 19.33
CA SER A 189 -10.23 12.53 18.44
C SER A 189 -8.93 12.92 17.72
N PHE A 190 -8.88 12.88 16.38
CA PHE A 190 -7.68 13.19 15.58
C PHE A 190 -7.76 14.60 14.98
N SER A 191 -7.11 15.59 15.60
CA SER A 191 -6.94 16.93 15.01
C SER A 191 -5.59 17.03 14.28
N GLY A 192 -5.47 17.89 13.26
CA GLY A 192 -4.22 18.06 12.51
C GLY A 192 -4.19 17.47 11.09
N LEU A 193 -5.29 16.87 10.62
CA LEU A 193 -5.49 16.53 9.19
C LEU A 193 -5.48 17.76 8.28
N ASN A 194 -5.61 18.95 8.89
CA ASN A 194 -5.63 20.29 8.30
C ASN A 194 -4.41 20.69 7.45
N THR A 195 -3.25 20.04 7.65
CA THR A 195 -2.02 20.34 6.89
C THR A 195 -1.89 19.51 5.60
N SER A 196 -2.77 18.52 5.42
CA SER A 196 -2.67 17.55 4.32
C SER A 196 -3.62 17.87 3.17
N LYS A 197 -3.12 17.87 1.93
CA LYS A 197 -3.97 18.01 0.72
C LYS A 197 -5.02 16.89 0.71
N PRO A 198 -6.27 17.11 0.25
CA PRO A 198 -7.32 16.09 0.21
C PRO A 198 -6.89 14.77 -0.47
N ALA A 199 -6.04 14.84 -1.50
CA ALA A 199 -5.46 13.67 -2.14
C ALA A 199 -4.54 12.84 -1.22
N LYS A 200 -3.76 13.48 -0.33
CA LYS A 200 -2.95 12.78 0.67
C LYS A 200 -3.84 12.15 1.73
N LEU A 201 -4.85 12.87 2.20
CA LEU A 201 -5.77 12.38 3.22
C LEU A 201 -6.51 11.11 2.77
N ARG A 202 -6.93 11.03 1.51
CA ARG A 202 -7.55 9.81 0.96
C ARG A 202 -6.63 8.58 0.92
N GLN A 203 -5.32 8.81 0.94
CA GLN A 203 -4.31 7.75 0.96
C GLN A 203 -3.88 7.38 2.38
N THR A 204 -4.32 8.12 3.41
CA THR A 204 -3.97 7.78 4.80
C THR A 204 -4.92 6.72 5.37
N LYS A 205 -4.43 6.09 6.43
CA LYS A 205 -5.14 5.08 7.22
C LYS A 205 -4.89 5.31 8.70
N VAL A 206 -5.89 5.00 9.52
CA VAL A 206 -5.75 4.91 10.97
C VAL A 206 -5.56 3.44 11.31
N VAL A 207 -4.49 3.12 12.02
CA VAL A 207 -4.17 1.73 12.39
C VAL A 207 -4.54 1.50 13.85
N PHE A 208 -5.31 0.44 14.07
CA PHE A 208 -5.73 -0.05 15.37
C PHE A 208 -5.00 -1.34 15.67
N GLU A 209 -4.41 -1.45 16.86
CA GLU A 209 -3.75 -2.66 17.33
C GLU A 209 -4.27 -3.00 18.71
N ILE A 210 -4.81 -4.21 18.88
CA ILE A 210 -5.16 -4.77 20.18
C ILE A 210 -3.94 -5.55 20.66
N ILE A 211 -3.34 -5.11 21.76
CA ILE A 211 -2.12 -5.66 22.32
C ILE A 211 -2.47 -6.38 23.63
N GLN A 212 -2.24 -7.68 23.66
CA GLN A 212 -2.25 -8.50 24.86
C GLN A 212 -0.93 -8.31 25.61
N LYS A 213 -1.03 -8.08 26.92
CA LYS A 213 0.08 -7.96 27.86
C LYS A 213 -0.05 -9.08 28.87
N THR A 214 0.92 -9.99 28.91
CA THR A 214 0.98 -11.00 29.96
C THR A 214 1.32 -10.35 31.31
N LYS A 215 0.60 -10.73 32.37
CA LYS A 215 1.00 -10.41 33.75
C LYS A 215 2.12 -11.38 34.17
N PHE A 216 3.30 -11.23 33.60
CA PHE A 216 4.53 -11.87 34.09
C PHE A 216 5.60 -10.79 34.35
N ILE A 217 6.69 -11.20 34.99
CA ILE A 217 7.86 -10.37 35.36
C ILE A 217 8.34 -9.50 34.19
N ILE A 218 8.26 -10.02 32.96
CA ILE A 218 8.35 -9.24 31.73
C ILE A 218 6.96 -9.20 31.09
N THR A 219 6.48 -8.00 30.83
CA THR A 219 5.26 -7.79 30.07
C THR A 219 5.52 -8.06 28.58
N LYS A 220 5.31 -9.29 28.11
CA LYS A 220 5.30 -9.60 26.67
C LYS A 220 4.08 -8.92 26.04
N LYS A 221 4.33 -8.05 25.06
CA LYS A 221 3.30 -7.33 24.29
C LYS A 221 3.07 -8.06 22.97
N THR A 222 1.94 -8.74 22.84
CA THR A 222 1.58 -9.48 21.63
C THR A 222 0.39 -8.79 20.95
N PRO A 223 0.52 -8.30 19.70
CA PRO A 223 -0.64 -7.84 18.94
C PRO A 223 -1.52 -9.05 18.58
N ILE A 224 -2.76 -9.05 19.05
CA ILE A 224 -3.74 -10.13 18.83
C ILE A 224 -4.77 -9.79 17.76
N ALA A 225 -4.89 -8.51 17.42
CA ALA A 225 -5.68 -8.04 16.29
C ALA A 225 -5.15 -6.70 15.78
N THR A 226 -5.16 -6.52 14.46
CA THR A 226 -4.84 -5.26 13.81
C THR A 226 -5.93 -4.93 12.80
N TYR A 227 -6.32 -3.66 12.73
CA TYR A 227 -7.28 -3.16 11.74
C TYR A 227 -6.81 -1.84 11.14
N GLU A 228 -7.04 -1.67 9.85
CA GLU A 228 -6.69 -0.45 9.11
C GLU A 228 -7.98 0.23 8.62
N LEU A 229 -8.33 1.35 9.24
CA LEU A 229 -9.43 2.19 8.77
C LEU A 229 -8.89 3.14 7.71
N HIS A 230 -9.28 2.92 6.45
CA HIS A 230 -8.86 3.80 5.37
C HIS A 230 -9.76 5.02 5.29
N MET A 231 -9.16 6.21 5.20
CA MET A 231 -9.95 7.45 5.11
C MET A 231 -10.87 7.47 3.88
N ARG A 232 -10.49 6.81 2.79
CA ARG A 232 -11.35 6.69 1.59
C ARG A 232 -12.75 6.14 1.86
N GLU A 233 -12.96 5.41 2.96
CA GLU A 233 -14.28 4.88 3.34
C GLU A 233 -15.29 5.97 3.70
N PHE A 234 -14.80 7.16 4.06
CA PHE A 234 -15.62 8.35 4.35
C PHE A 234 -15.80 9.27 3.13
N GLU A 235 -15.48 8.81 1.91
CA GLU A 235 -15.73 9.61 0.69
C GLU A 235 -17.22 9.91 0.50
N GLY A 236 -18.10 8.95 0.79
CA GLY A 236 -19.55 9.09 0.65
C GLY A 236 -20.34 8.81 1.93
N LYS A 237 -19.66 8.67 3.07
CA LYS A 237 -20.26 8.32 4.37
C LYS A 237 -19.65 9.19 5.46
N THR A 238 -20.46 9.57 6.44
CA THR A 238 -19.99 10.26 7.65
C THR A 238 -19.66 9.29 8.77
N THR A 239 -20.17 8.07 8.72
CA THR A 239 -20.04 7.09 9.81
C THR A 239 -19.68 5.73 9.24
N GLN A 240 -18.75 5.05 9.90
CA GLN A 240 -18.35 3.69 9.61
C GLN A 240 -18.33 2.88 10.90
N GLU A 241 -19.09 1.79 10.92
CA GLU A 241 -19.06 0.82 12.01
C GLU A 241 -18.15 -0.34 11.63
N VAL A 242 -17.32 -0.78 12.57
CA VAL A 242 -16.31 -1.82 12.36
C VAL A 242 -16.33 -2.79 13.52
N LYS A 243 -16.31 -4.08 13.19
CA LYS A 243 -16.14 -5.18 14.13
C LYS A 243 -14.83 -5.91 13.83
N ILE A 244 -13.88 -5.84 14.75
CA ILE A 244 -12.59 -6.51 14.68
C ILE A 244 -12.69 -7.85 15.42
N PRO A 245 -12.60 -9.01 14.75
CA PRO A 245 -12.51 -10.30 15.42
C PRO A 245 -11.13 -10.48 16.07
N ILE A 246 -11.10 -11.07 17.27
CA ILE A 246 -9.87 -11.41 17.97
C ILE A 246 -9.64 -12.91 17.84
N LYS A 247 -8.48 -13.29 17.30
CA LYS A 247 -8.08 -14.69 17.21
C LYS A 247 -7.46 -15.13 18.53
N PHE A 248 -8.04 -16.12 19.19
CA PHE A 248 -7.49 -16.71 20.41
C PHE A 248 -7.63 -18.23 20.36
N ASN A 249 -6.51 -18.97 20.49
CA ASN A 249 -6.50 -20.44 20.48
C ASN A 249 -7.31 -21.08 19.33
N ASN A 250 -7.18 -20.55 18.11
CA ASN A 250 -7.92 -20.96 16.91
C ASN A 250 -9.45 -20.77 16.93
N ASP A 251 -10.03 -20.18 17.99
CA ASP A 251 -11.41 -19.70 17.99
C ASP A 251 -11.42 -18.19 17.71
N SER A 252 -12.05 -17.79 16.59
CA SER A 252 -12.10 -16.40 16.13
C SER A 252 -13.47 -15.74 16.29
N THR A 253 -14.50 -16.50 16.68
CA THR A 253 -15.90 -16.01 16.64
C THR A 253 -16.41 -15.49 17.98
N SER A 254 -15.76 -15.88 19.08
CA SER A 254 -16.23 -15.59 20.45
C SER A 254 -15.76 -14.23 20.99
N PHE A 255 -14.66 -13.69 20.47
CA PHE A 255 -14.01 -12.46 20.95
C PHE A 255 -13.91 -11.40 19.86
N TYR A 256 -14.24 -10.16 20.19
CA TYR A 256 -14.24 -9.06 19.22
C TYR A 256 -14.22 -7.68 19.90
N VAL A 257 -13.85 -6.68 19.12
CA VAL A 257 -14.02 -5.26 19.45
C VAL A 257 -14.83 -4.58 18.36
N THR A 258 -15.91 -3.90 18.75
CA THR A 258 -16.72 -3.09 17.85
C THR A 258 -16.48 -1.61 18.14
N PHE A 259 -16.25 -0.82 17.10
CA PHE A 259 -16.15 0.63 17.20
C PHE A 259 -16.89 1.33 16.06
N THR A 260 -17.33 2.56 16.33
CA THR A 260 -17.87 3.48 15.34
C THR A 260 -16.86 4.59 15.13
N ALA A 261 -16.45 4.82 13.89
CA ALA A 261 -15.69 5.98 13.49
C ALA A 261 -16.63 6.96 12.78
N GLN A 262 -16.62 8.23 13.21
CA GLN A 262 -17.48 9.29 12.72
C GLN A 262 -16.64 10.49 12.29
N MET A 263 -16.96 10.98 11.10
CA MET A 263 -16.49 12.25 10.55
C MET A 263 -17.62 13.25 10.57
N ARG A 264 -17.29 14.53 10.75
CA ARG A 264 -18.27 15.61 10.75
C ARG A 264 -18.93 15.80 9.38
N GLN A 265 -18.19 15.62 8.28
CA GLN A 265 -18.69 15.66 6.91
C GLN A 265 -17.92 14.68 5.99
N PRO A 266 -18.57 14.12 4.94
CA PRO A 266 -17.90 13.23 3.97
C PRO A 266 -16.98 14.02 3.03
N PHE A 267 -15.96 13.36 2.46
CA PHE A 267 -14.93 14.04 1.65
C PHE A 267 -15.41 14.48 0.26
N ALA A 268 -16.37 13.77 -0.33
CA ALA A 268 -16.92 14.10 -1.63
C ALA A 268 -18.30 14.76 -1.47
N LYS A 269 -18.59 15.73 -2.35
CA LYS A 269 -19.96 16.17 -2.57
C LYS A 269 -20.76 14.98 -3.14
N PRO A 270 -22.09 14.92 -2.91
CA PRO A 270 -22.96 13.95 -3.57
C PRO A 270 -23.10 14.18 -5.10
N GLU A 271 -22.30 15.08 -5.67
CA GLU A 271 -22.26 15.43 -7.09
C GLU A 271 -21.19 14.62 -7.81
N PHE A 272 -21.49 14.18 -9.03
CA PHE A 272 -20.55 13.48 -9.90
C PHE A 272 -20.35 14.25 -11.19
N GLN A 273 -19.09 14.40 -11.60
CA GLN A 273 -18.76 14.82 -12.95
C GLN A 273 -18.79 13.60 -13.86
N SER A 274 -19.60 13.67 -14.92
CA SER A 274 -19.62 12.64 -15.97
C SER A 274 -18.49 12.89 -16.96
N LYS A 275 -17.65 11.89 -17.19
CA LYS A 275 -16.65 11.87 -18.27
C LYS A 275 -16.96 10.72 -19.22
N ILE A 276 -17.12 11.03 -20.50
CA ILE A 276 -17.29 10.03 -21.56
C ILE A 276 -15.90 9.65 -22.08
N VAL A 277 -15.62 8.36 -22.12
CA VAL A 277 -14.39 7.79 -22.70
C VAL A 277 -14.79 6.90 -23.87
N GLU A 278 -14.15 7.11 -25.01
CA GLU A 278 -14.45 6.38 -26.24
C GLU A 278 -13.24 5.53 -26.64
N ILE A 279 -13.46 4.24 -26.90
CA ILE A 279 -12.41 3.30 -27.33
C ILE A 279 -12.89 2.40 -28.45
N HIS A 280 -11.97 2.00 -29.33
CA HIS A 280 -12.23 0.91 -30.26
C HIS A 280 -12.22 -0.42 -29.51
N SER A 281 -13.26 -1.23 -29.70
CA SER A 281 -13.41 -2.51 -29.01
C SER A 281 -13.94 -3.59 -29.93
N ILE A 282 -13.80 -4.85 -29.51
CA ILE A 282 -14.32 -5.98 -30.27
C ILE A 282 -15.87 -5.90 -30.33
N PRO A 283 -16.49 -6.19 -31.49
CA PRO A 283 -17.93 -6.33 -31.61
C PRO A 283 -18.46 -7.45 -30.71
N ASN A 284 -19.61 -7.20 -30.06
CA ASN A 284 -20.22 -8.14 -29.11
C ASN A 284 -20.46 -9.51 -29.77
N GLY A 285 -20.10 -10.60 -29.09
CA GLY A 285 -20.27 -11.98 -29.57
C GLY A 285 -19.07 -12.59 -30.31
N THR A 286 -17.96 -11.86 -30.45
CA THR A 286 -16.73 -12.39 -31.06
C THR A 286 -15.82 -12.96 -29.97
N ALA A 287 -15.66 -14.29 -29.91
CA ALA A 287 -14.73 -14.92 -28.98
C ALA A 287 -13.29 -14.79 -29.50
N VAL A 288 -12.40 -14.22 -28.69
CA VAL A 288 -10.95 -14.30 -28.94
C VAL A 288 -10.48 -15.62 -28.34
N GLU A 289 -10.23 -16.63 -29.18
CA GLU A 289 -9.52 -17.82 -28.73
C GLU A 289 -8.09 -17.41 -28.37
N GLN A 290 -7.77 -17.41 -27.08
CA GLN A 290 -6.39 -17.26 -26.60
C GLN A 290 -5.59 -18.49 -27.04
N GLN A 291 -4.99 -18.46 -28.23
CA GLN A 291 -4.01 -19.46 -28.60
C GLN A 291 -2.72 -19.24 -27.80
N GLN A 292 -2.63 -19.89 -26.64
CA GLN A 292 -1.35 -20.23 -26.02
C GLN A 292 -0.69 -21.30 -26.90
N LYS A 293 0.17 -20.88 -27.84
CA LYS A 293 1.09 -21.80 -28.51
C LYS A 293 2.46 -21.70 -27.83
N PRO A 294 2.95 -22.72 -27.12
CA PRO A 294 4.32 -22.74 -26.63
C PRO A 294 5.25 -22.98 -27.81
N ALA A 295 6.09 -22.00 -28.13
CA ALA A 295 7.19 -22.20 -29.07
C ALA A 295 8.41 -22.72 -28.31
N ALA A 296 8.78 -23.97 -28.60
CA ALA A 296 10.04 -24.60 -28.24
C ALA A 296 11.22 -23.95 -29.02
N PRO A 297 12.49 -24.14 -28.58
CA PRO A 297 13.62 -23.32 -28.98
C PRO A 297 14.35 -23.89 -30.21
N GLN A 298 14.75 -23.02 -31.14
CA GLN A 298 15.85 -23.19 -32.10
C GLN A 298 16.22 -21.78 -32.62
N ALA A 299 17.35 -21.21 -32.22
CA ALA A 299 18.67 -21.35 -32.88
C ALA A 299 18.70 -20.74 -34.29
N GLU A 300 19.11 -19.47 -34.40
CA GLU A 300 20.38 -19.02 -35.00
C GLU A 300 20.30 -17.52 -35.33
N SER A 301 21.33 -16.80 -34.92
CA SER A 301 21.46 -15.36 -35.08
C SER A 301 22.04 -15.01 -36.45
N PRO A 302 21.48 -14.03 -37.19
CA PRO A 302 22.24 -13.33 -38.22
C PRO A 302 23.06 -12.22 -37.57
N LYS A 303 24.38 -12.27 -37.77
CA LYS A 303 25.31 -11.15 -37.56
C LYS A 303 24.84 -9.94 -38.38
N GLN A 304 24.66 -8.79 -37.73
CA GLN A 304 24.57 -7.51 -38.40
C GLN A 304 25.51 -6.49 -37.73
N GLU A 305 26.54 -6.15 -38.50
CA GLU A 305 27.22 -4.87 -38.68
C GLU A 305 27.25 -3.82 -37.54
N GLN A 306 28.49 -3.40 -37.25
CA GLN A 306 28.85 -2.35 -36.30
C GLN A 306 28.24 -0.99 -36.69
N ALA A 307 27.44 -0.43 -35.79
CA ALA A 307 27.13 1.00 -35.74
C ALA A 307 28.18 1.72 -34.84
N PRO A 308 28.50 3.00 -35.14
CA PRO A 308 29.68 3.69 -34.62
C PRO A 308 29.58 4.12 -33.15
N ALA A 309 30.76 4.36 -32.57
CA ALA A 309 31.02 4.56 -31.14
C ALA A 309 30.13 5.61 -30.45
N LYS A 310 29.56 5.21 -29.30
CA LYS A 310 28.96 6.13 -28.32
C LYS A 310 30.01 7.12 -27.79
N PRO A 311 29.68 8.41 -27.61
CA PRO A 311 30.58 9.37 -27.00
C PRO A 311 30.84 9.03 -25.52
N LYS A 312 32.09 9.22 -25.08
CA LYS A 312 32.57 9.00 -23.70
C LYS A 312 31.69 9.74 -22.67
N PRO A 313 31.41 9.16 -21.49
CA PRO A 313 30.74 9.87 -20.41
C PRO A 313 31.65 10.99 -19.90
N LYS A 314 31.08 12.20 -19.72
CA LYS A 314 31.74 13.29 -18.97
C LYS A 314 31.99 12.85 -17.51
N PRO A 315 33.07 13.33 -16.86
CA PRO A 315 33.35 13.00 -15.47
C PRO A 315 32.21 13.50 -14.56
N LYS A 316 31.77 12.62 -13.67
CA LYS A 316 30.79 12.92 -12.62
C LYS A 316 31.38 13.99 -11.69
N PRO A 317 30.66 15.05 -11.30
CA PRO A 317 31.13 15.97 -10.28
C PRO A 317 31.34 15.22 -8.97
N ALA A 318 32.44 15.55 -8.27
CA ALA A 318 32.79 14.99 -6.98
C ALA A 318 31.58 15.03 -6.03
N ALA A 319 31.25 13.88 -5.43
CA ALA A 319 30.19 13.80 -4.44
C ALA A 319 30.52 14.75 -3.29
N LYS A 320 29.57 15.62 -2.94
CA LYS A 320 29.63 16.38 -1.70
C LYS A 320 29.86 15.39 -0.54
N PRO A 321 30.75 15.70 0.42
CA PRO A 321 30.98 14.84 1.57
C PRO A 321 29.64 14.64 2.29
N GLN A 322 29.23 13.37 2.42
CA GLN A 322 28.05 13.03 3.20
C GLN A 322 28.28 13.49 4.65
N PRO A 323 27.25 14.03 5.34
CA PRO A 323 27.37 14.36 6.75
C PRO A 323 27.82 13.11 7.51
N LYS A 324 28.86 13.27 8.37
CA LYS A 324 29.28 12.22 9.30
C LYS A 324 28.06 11.86 10.14
N VAL A 325 27.45 10.73 9.81
CA VAL A 325 26.44 10.12 10.66
C VAL A 325 27.17 9.58 11.88
N GLU A 326 26.97 10.18 13.03
CA GLU A 326 27.38 9.60 14.30
C GLU A 326 26.37 8.51 14.67
N ILE A 327 26.83 7.26 14.66
CA ILE A 327 26.08 6.12 15.17
C ILE A 327 26.33 6.10 16.68
N PRO A 328 25.30 6.01 17.53
CA PRO A 328 25.50 5.81 18.97
C PRO A 328 26.36 4.56 19.21
N GLN A 329 27.45 4.72 19.96
CA GLN A 329 28.19 3.58 20.49
C GLN A 329 27.40 2.98 21.65
N VAL A 330 27.39 1.65 21.76
CA VAL A 330 26.77 0.94 22.88
C VAL A 330 27.81 0.09 23.58
N ALA A 331 27.75 0.02 24.91
CA ALA A 331 28.63 -0.88 25.64
C ALA A 331 28.27 -2.34 25.33
N ILE A 332 29.29 -3.08 24.91
CA ILE A 332 29.22 -4.53 24.83
C ILE A 332 29.56 -5.08 26.21
N LEU A 333 28.69 -5.95 26.73
CA LEU A 333 28.91 -6.67 27.96
C LEU A 333 30.14 -7.53 27.79
N PRO A 334 31.16 -7.37 28.64
CA PRO A 334 32.32 -8.24 28.62
C PRO A 334 31.92 -9.65 29.05
N ASP A 335 32.66 -10.66 28.61
CA ASP A 335 32.33 -12.08 28.84
C ASP A 335 32.07 -12.42 30.31
N TRP A 336 32.81 -11.79 31.23
CA TRP A 336 32.62 -12.00 32.66
C TRP A 336 31.27 -11.49 33.20
N GLU A 337 30.63 -10.50 32.56
CA GLU A 337 29.26 -10.09 32.93
C GLU A 337 28.24 -11.15 32.52
N TRP A 338 28.50 -11.86 31.42
CA TRP A 338 27.65 -12.95 30.94
C TRP A 338 27.80 -14.24 31.74
N ASP A 339 28.89 -14.40 32.50
CA ASP A 339 29.06 -15.52 33.43
C ASP A 339 28.19 -15.36 34.68
N ASN A 340 27.71 -14.15 34.94
CA ASN A 340 26.72 -13.87 35.98
C ASN A 340 25.30 -14.02 35.43
N PHE A 341 24.35 -14.24 36.35
CA PHE A 341 22.94 -14.23 35.99
C PHE A 341 22.54 -12.82 35.50
N VAL A 342 22.17 -12.71 34.22
CA VAL A 342 21.66 -11.47 33.62
C VAL A 342 20.14 -11.47 33.72
N CYS A 343 19.59 -10.51 34.45
CA CYS A 343 18.15 -10.49 34.69
C CYS A 343 17.36 -10.16 33.41
N PRO A 344 16.10 -10.58 33.30
CA PRO A 344 15.33 -10.42 32.08
C PRO A 344 15.05 -8.97 31.70
N ILE A 345 14.92 -8.03 32.66
CA ILE A 345 14.84 -6.59 32.33
C ILE A 345 16.13 -6.10 31.65
N THR A 346 17.29 -6.58 32.11
CA THR A 346 18.57 -6.25 31.48
C THR A 346 18.66 -6.87 30.09
N LEU A 347 18.25 -8.14 29.92
CA LEU A 347 18.20 -8.79 28.61
C LEU A 347 17.32 -8.01 27.62
N GLN A 348 16.13 -7.58 28.05
CA GLN A 348 15.21 -6.78 27.22
C GLN A 348 15.87 -5.48 26.75
N TYR A 349 16.53 -4.77 27.66
CA TYR A 349 17.26 -3.54 27.34
C TYR A 349 18.35 -3.78 26.28
N LEU A 350 19.13 -4.86 26.40
CA LEU A 350 20.18 -5.21 25.43
C LEU A 350 19.60 -5.58 24.06
N ILE A 351 18.46 -6.28 24.02
CA ILE A 351 17.75 -6.63 22.79
C ILE A 351 17.26 -5.37 22.07
N GLU A 352 16.58 -4.47 22.80
CA GLU A 352 16.03 -3.22 22.24
C GLU A 352 17.12 -2.31 21.69
N GLN A 353 18.22 -2.14 22.42
CA GLN A 353 19.36 -1.36 21.94
C GLN A 353 20.05 -2.01 20.73
N GLY A 354 20.28 -3.33 20.77
CA GLY A 354 20.89 -4.06 19.68
C GLY A 354 20.07 -3.97 18.39
N GLU A 355 18.75 -4.20 18.48
CA GLU A 355 17.85 -4.12 17.33
C GLU A 355 17.82 -2.71 16.73
N PHE A 356 17.71 -1.68 17.57
CA PHE A 356 17.69 -0.29 17.11
C PHE A 356 18.97 0.08 16.34
N ILE A 357 20.15 -0.25 16.88
CA ILE A 357 21.43 0.13 16.27
C ILE A 357 21.72 -0.69 15.02
N MET A 358 21.45 -2.00 15.03
CA MET A 358 21.62 -2.83 13.84
C MET A 358 20.71 -2.36 12.69
N ASN A 359 19.45 -1.99 12.98
CA ASN A 359 18.54 -1.42 11.98
C ASN A 359 19.02 -0.05 11.46
N MET A 360 19.56 0.79 12.33
CA MET A 360 20.16 2.06 11.93
C MET A 360 21.39 1.84 11.04
N CYS A 361 22.26 0.88 11.39
CA CYS A 361 23.45 0.55 10.61
C CYS A 361 23.08 0.01 9.22
N LYS A 362 22.10 -0.90 9.17
CA LYS A 362 21.59 -1.50 7.92
C LYS A 362 20.97 -0.44 7.00
N SER A 363 20.12 0.43 7.54
CA SER A 363 19.46 1.49 6.74
C SER A 363 20.46 2.52 6.21
N ARG A 364 21.53 2.79 6.95
CA ARG A 364 22.56 3.77 6.59
C ARG A 364 23.79 3.17 5.88
N LYS A 365 23.81 1.85 5.65
CA LYS A 365 24.90 1.11 4.99
C LYS A 365 26.26 1.32 5.65
N VAL A 366 26.28 1.29 6.97
CA VAL A 366 27.47 1.44 7.81
C VAL A 366 27.73 0.14 8.57
N PRO A 367 28.99 -0.19 8.88
CA PRO A 367 29.32 -1.39 9.63
C PRO A 367 28.73 -1.33 11.05
N VAL A 368 28.23 -2.47 11.52
CA VAL A 368 27.77 -2.63 12.91
C VAL A 368 29.00 -2.69 13.82
N GLN A 369 28.88 -2.15 15.04
CA GLN A 369 29.91 -2.28 16.07
C GLN A 369 30.23 -3.76 16.34
N GLU A 370 31.51 -4.10 16.39
CA GLU A 370 31.96 -5.47 16.63
C GLU A 370 31.46 -5.98 17.99
N GLY A 371 30.99 -7.24 18.03
CA GLY A 371 30.41 -7.87 19.23
C GLY A 371 28.92 -7.58 19.46
N LEU A 372 28.34 -6.53 18.86
CA LEU A 372 26.93 -6.16 19.11
C LEU A 372 25.94 -7.22 18.63
N GLU A 373 26.17 -7.79 17.44
CA GLU A 373 25.29 -8.83 16.89
C GLU A 373 25.34 -10.10 17.75
N ALA A 374 26.53 -10.50 18.23
CA ALA A 374 26.68 -11.65 19.11
C ALA A 374 25.99 -11.43 20.47
N GLN A 375 26.15 -10.25 21.07
CA GLN A 375 25.44 -9.86 22.29
C GLN A 375 23.93 -9.86 22.10
N TYR A 376 23.42 -9.29 21.00
CA TYR A 376 21.99 -9.29 20.68
C TYR A 376 21.45 -10.72 20.56
N THR A 377 22.13 -11.58 19.80
CA THR A 377 21.71 -12.97 19.61
C THR A 377 21.73 -13.76 20.91
N ARG A 378 22.75 -13.56 21.76
CA ARG A 378 22.82 -14.19 23.07
C ARG A 378 21.71 -13.71 24.00
N ALA A 379 21.51 -12.39 24.10
CA ALA A 379 20.47 -11.80 24.93
C ALA A 379 19.08 -12.32 24.54
N LYS A 380 18.80 -12.39 23.24
CA LYS A 380 17.54 -12.92 22.70
C LYS A 380 17.35 -14.39 23.05
N LYS A 381 18.38 -15.21 22.91
CA LYS A 381 18.33 -16.63 23.26
C LYS A 381 18.04 -16.83 24.76
N GLU A 382 18.76 -16.16 25.65
CA GLU A 382 18.54 -16.26 27.10
C GLU A 382 17.13 -15.76 27.51
N MET A 383 16.64 -14.71 26.84
CA MET A 383 15.27 -14.20 27.02
C MET A 383 14.19 -15.21 26.58
N ASP A 384 14.40 -15.85 25.43
CA ASP A 384 13.47 -16.86 24.91
C ASP A 384 13.44 -18.09 25.83
N GLU A 385 14.59 -18.52 26.34
CA GLU A 385 14.68 -19.61 27.34
C GLU A 385 13.96 -19.26 28.65
N PHE A 386 14.11 -18.03 29.14
CA PHE A 386 13.40 -17.55 30.31
C PHE A 386 11.87 -17.55 30.08
N THR A 387 11.44 -17.01 28.94
CA THR A 387 10.02 -16.93 28.58
C THR A 387 9.40 -18.32 28.46
N ALA A 388 10.12 -19.27 27.84
CA ALA A 388 9.68 -20.65 27.72
C ALA A 388 9.48 -21.32 29.09
N LYS A 389 10.40 -21.13 30.04
CA LYS A 389 10.27 -21.64 31.42
C LYS A 389 9.10 -21.02 32.16
N ALA A 390 8.83 -19.74 31.93
CA ALA A 390 7.67 -19.06 32.52
C ALA A 390 6.35 -19.59 31.92
N GLU A 391 6.29 -19.81 30.61
CA GLU A 391 5.11 -20.32 29.91
C GLU A 391 4.85 -21.81 30.21
N SER A 392 5.89 -22.62 30.45
CA SER A 392 5.76 -24.04 30.81
C SER A 392 5.39 -24.31 32.28
N GLY A 393 5.46 -23.29 33.13
CA GLY A 393 5.26 -23.43 34.58
C GLY A 393 6.48 -24.01 35.33
N GLU A 394 7.61 -24.21 34.66
CA GLU A 394 8.88 -24.64 35.28
C GLU A 394 9.61 -23.49 36.01
N PHE A 395 9.09 -22.26 35.88
CA PHE A 395 9.64 -21.10 36.55
C PHE A 395 9.39 -21.13 38.07
N ASN A 396 10.49 -21.11 38.83
CA ASN A 396 10.45 -20.98 40.30
C ASN A 396 10.85 -19.54 40.72
N PRO A 397 9.92 -18.74 41.26
CA PRO A 397 10.19 -17.37 41.69
C PRO A 397 11.25 -17.25 42.80
N GLU A 398 11.34 -18.21 43.70
CA GLU A 398 12.28 -18.17 44.84
C GLU A 398 13.72 -18.35 44.35
N ILE A 399 13.95 -19.34 43.49
CA ILE A 399 15.26 -19.58 42.85
C ILE A 399 15.67 -18.36 42.03
N TYR A 400 14.72 -17.76 41.31
CA TYR A 400 14.96 -16.55 40.55
C TYR A 400 15.41 -15.37 41.44
N ILE A 401 14.69 -15.12 42.55
CA ILE A 401 15.03 -14.06 43.50
C ILE A 401 16.42 -14.29 44.11
N GLU A 402 16.78 -15.53 44.43
CA GLU A 402 18.11 -15.88 44.93
C GLU A 402 19.22 -15.60 43.91
N GLN A 403 19.01 -16.01 42.65
CA GLN A 403 19.94 -15.76 41.55
C GLN A 403 20.10 -14.25 41.29
N LEU A 404 18.99 -13.51 41.32
CA LEU A 404 18.98 -12.06 41.15
C LEU A 404 19.76 -11.35 42.29
N LYS A 405 19.51 -11.72 43.55
CA LYS A 405 20.25 -11.20 44.71
C LYS A 405 21.74 -11.48 44.60
N LYS A 406 22.13 -12.70 44.21
CA LYS A 406 23.53 -13.10 44.04
C LYS A 406 24.21 -12.30 42.94
N SER A 407 23.54 -12.10 41.80
CA SER A 407 24.05 -11.30 40.68
C SER A 407 24.24 -9.84 41.06
N ILE A 408 23.23 -9.22 41.69
CA ILE A 408 23.31 -7.83 42.16
C ILE A 408 24.47 -7.67 43.15
N ALA A 409 24.63 -8.59 44.10
CA ALA A 409 25.72 -8.52 45.07
C ALA A 409 27.10 -8.61 44.40
N ALA A 410 27.28 -9.55 43.46
CA ALA A 410 28.52 -9.70 42.70
C ALA A 410 28.84 -8.45 41.85
N ASN A 411 27.86 -7.95 41.12
CA ASN A 411 28.01 -6.77 40.26
C ASN A 411 28.24 -5.49 41.07
N THR A 412 27.57 -5.32 42.22
CA THR A 412 27.79 -4.18 43.12
C THR A 412 29.18 -4.21 43.75
N ALA A 413 29.68 -5.40 44.12
CA ALA A 413 31.05 -5.56 44.61
C ALA A 413 32.06 -5.18 43.52
N ARG A 414 31.78 -5.55 42.26
CA ARG A 414 32.63 -5.20 41.11
C ARG A 414 32.60 -3.71 40.79
N LEU A 415 31.42 -3.07 40.84
CA LEU A 415 31.25 -1.64 40.58
C LEU A 415 32.17 -0.79 41.47
N LYS A 416 32.38 -1.20 42.74
CA LYS A 416 33.28 -0.53 43.69
C LYS A 416 34.75 -0.54 43.26
N THR A 417 35.14 -1.44 42.37
CA THR A 417 36.51 -1.59 41.85
C THR A 417 36.73 -0.89 40.50
N MET A 418 35.68 -0.33 39.90
CA MET A 418 35.74 0.34 38.59
C MET A 418 36.00 1.85 38.74
N ASP A 419 36.51 2.47 37.67
CA ASP A 419 36.71 3.92 37.62
C ASP A 419 35.36 4.64 37.46
N LYS A 420 34.99 5.46 38.44
CA LYS A 420 33.73 6.21 38.46
C LYS A 420 33.58 7.24 37.33
N ASN A 421 34.68 7.61 36.68
CA ASN A 421 34.68 8.57 35.57
C ASN A 421 34.52 7.92 34.19
N ASP A 422 34.59 6.58 34.10
CA ASP A 422 34.36 5.86 32.84
C ASP A 422 32.85 5.81 32.50
N ASN A 423 32.51 6.11 31.25
CA ASN A 423 31.13 6.01 30.77
C ASN A 423 30.62 4.55 30.83
N ASN A 424 31.50 3.56 30.63
CA ASN A 424 31.11 2.14 30.77
C ASN A 424 30.70 1.81 32.22
N THR A 425 31.33 2.45 33.20
CA THR A 425 30.98 2.27 34.61
C THR A 425 29.60 2.82 34.94
N LYS A 426 29.20 3.96 34.33
CA LYS A 426 27.84 4.50 34.48
C LYS A 426 26.79 3.59 33.85
N GLU A 427 27.06 3.02 32.69
CA GLU A 427 26.15 2.07 32.05
C GLU A 427 26.04 0.76 32.85
N PHE A 428 27.14 0.28 33.41
CA PHE A 428 27.16 -0.87 34.31
C PHE A 428 26.35 -0.60 35.59
N GLU A 429 26.52 0.57 36.21
CA GLU A 429 25.72 1.00 37.36
C GLU A 429 24.23 1.10 37.05
N ALA A 430 23.87 1.64 35.88
CA ALA A 430 22.47 1.70 35.44
C ALA A 430 21.82 0.31 35.33
N ARG A 431 22.54 -0.71 34.82
CA ARG A 431 22.05 -2.09 34.75
C ARG A 431 21.87 -2.71 36.14
N ILE A 432 22.79 -2.45 37.07
CA ILE A 432 22.63 -2.88 38.47
C ILE A 432 21.37 -2.26 39.09
N ASN A 433 21.13 -0.97 38.85
CA ASN A 433 19.94 -0.28 39.35
C ASN A 433 18.64 -0.83 38.74
N MET A 434 18.64 -1.22 37.45
CA MET A 434 17.50 -1.91 36.83
C MET A 434 17.20 -3.24 37.51
N ALA A 435 18.22 -4.07 37.74
CA ALA A 435 18.10 -5.35 38.44
C ALA A 435 17.62 -5.15 39.90
N GLN A 436 18.11 -4.11 40.59
CA GLN A 436 17.66 -3.76 41.94
C GLN A 436 16.20 -3.30 41.96
N GLY A 437 15.77 -2.52 40.97
CA GLY A 437 14.37 -2.13 40.79
C GLY A 437 13.47 -3.34 40.59
N GLU A 438 13.89 -4.28 39.75
CA GLU A 438 13.19 -5.55 39.53
C GLU A 438 13.03 -6.35 40.82
N LEU A 439 14.12 -6.52 41.57
CA LEU A 439 14.10 -7.22 42.86
C LEU A 439 13.12 -6.56 43.84
N ASN A 440 13.13 -5.23 43.92
CA ASN A 440 12.24 -4.49 44.81
C ASN A 440 10.77 -4.66 44.41
N THR A 441 10.45 -4.66 43.12
CA THR A 441 9.07 -4.92 42.63
C THR A 441 8.61 -6.35 42.94
N MET A 442 9.52 -7.33 42.94
CA MET A 442 9.15 -8.71 43.29
C MET A 442 8.95 -8.92 44.79
N LEU A 443 9.76 -8.27 45.62
CA LEU A 443 9.67 -8.37 47.07
C LEU A 443 8.49 -7.56 47.61
N ASN A 444 8.17 -6.44 46.98
CA ASN A 444 7.07 -5.55 47.33
C ASN A 444 6.25 -5.28 46.05
N PRO A 445 5.43 -6.25 45.61
CA PRO A 445 4.52 -5.99 44.50
C PRO A 445 3.65 -4.79 44.86
N PRO A 446 3.44 -3.83 43.95
CA PRO A 446 2.55 -2.71 44.22
C PRO A 446 1.20 -3.26 44.65
N GLU A 447 0.67 -2.76 45.77
CA GLU A 447 -0.67 -3.12 46.23
C GLU A 447 -1.63 -2.86 45.06
N ASP A 448 -2.42 -3.88 44.70
CA ASP A 448 -3.47 -3.71 43.71
C ASP A 448 -4.44 -2.66 44.28
N ASP A 449 -4.36 -1.42 43.79
CA ASP A 449 -5.35 -0.38 44.06
C ASP A 449 -6.70 -0.88 43.51
N GLU A 450 -7.50 -1.49 44.40
CA GLU A 450 -8.86 -2.02 44.14
C GLU A 450 -9.79 -0.99 43.47
#